data_AF-A0A966SIX7-F1
#
_entry.id   AF-A0A966SIX7-F1
#
_cell.length_a   1.000
_cell.length_b   1.000
_cell.length_c   1.000
_cell.angle_alpha   90.00
_cell.angle_beta   90.00
_cell.angle_gamma   90.00
#
_symmetry.space_group_name_H-M   'P 1'
#
loop_
_entity.id
_entity.type
_entity.pdbx_description
1 polymer ?
#
loop_
_entity_poly.entity_id
_entity_poly.type
_entity_poly.pdbx_seq_one_letter_code
_entity_poly.pdbx_strand_id
1 'polypeptide(L)' 'FGGNRIAVRFEYEFHDDSGQWYRAYGNENWEFDELGYMKFRFASINDLPIQESDRKFRWERKT' A
#
# COMPACT_ATOMS: atom_id res chain seq x y z
N PHE A 1 -17.17 -17.95 2.44
CA PHE A 1 -16.23 -17.28 1.52
C PHE A 1 -16.69 -15.84 1.29
N GLY A 2 -15.77 -14.90 1.04
CA GLY A 2 -16.04 -13.45 1.00
C GLY A 2 -16.74 -12.90 -0.25
N GLY A 3 -17.24 -13.76 -1.15
CA GLY A 3 -17.93 -13.33 -2.38
C GLY A 3 -17.03 -12.45 -3.25
N ASN A 4 -17.54 -11.28 -3.63
CA ASN A 4 -16.86 -10.27 -4.43
C ASN A 4 -16.00 -9.30 -3.60
N ARG A 5 -15.64 -9.66 -2.35
CA ARG A 5 -14.83 -8.82 -1.46
C ARG A 5 -13.47 -9.42 -1.15
N ILE A 6 -12.45 -8.56 -1.12
CA ILE A 6 -11.07 -8.91 -0.78
C ILE A 6 -10.57 -7.97 0.33
N ALA A 7 -9.95 -8.52 1.36
CA ALA A 7 -9.23 -7.77 2.38
C ALA A 7 -7.72 -7.98 2.18
N VAL A 8 -6.98 -6.87 2.08
CA VAL A 8 -5.55 -6.85 1.74
C VAL A 8 -4.75 -6.16 2.85
N ARG A 9 -3.57 -6.69 3.13
CA ARG A 9 -2.51 -6.01 3.88
C ARG A 9 -1.38 -5.67 2.92
N PHE A 10 -0.81 -4.49 3.05
CA PHE A 10 0.31 -4.06 2.22
C PHE A 10 1.26 -3.14 2.97
N GLU A 11 2.47 -3.01 2.44
CA GLU A 11 3.50 -2.09 2.90
C GLU A 11 4.13 -1.42 1.68
N TYR A 12 4.48 -0.13 1.78
CA TYR A 12 5.31 0.54 0.78
C TYR A 12 6.29 1.52 1.43
N GLU A 13 7.37 1.82 0.72
CA GLU A 13 8.40 2.76 1.16
C GLU A 13 8.50 3.93 0.19
N PHE A 14 8.60 5.14 0.75
CA PHE A 14 8.75 6.38 0.01
C PHE A 14 9.57 7.37 0.84
N HIS A 15 10.01 8.46 0.22
CA HIS A 15 10.50 9.63 0.93
C HIS A 15 9.74 10.86 0.45
N ASP A 16 9.64 11.86 1.29
CA ASP A 16 9.10 13.17 0.91
C ASP A 16 10.15 14.02 0.18
N ASP A 17 9.80 15.26 -0.12
CA ASP A 17 10.67 16.24 -0.78
C ASP A 17 11.81 16.76 0.11
N SER A 18 11.75 16.54 1.43
CA SER A 18 12.84 16.81 2.37
C SER A 18 13.86 15.67 2.46
N GLY A 19 13.55 14.51 1.87
CA GLY A 19 14.37 13.31 1.94
C GLY A 19 14.11 12.44 3.17
N GLN A 20 13.09 12.76 3.99
CA GLN A 20 12.69 11.90 5.10
C GLN A 20 12.03 10.64 4.55
N TRP A 21 12.54 9.47 4.93
CA TRP A 21 11.99 8.18 4.53
C TRP A 21 10.86 7.72 5.44
N TYR A 22 9.90 7.03 4.85
CA TYR A 22 8.76 6.42 5.53
C TYR A 22 8.55 4.98 5.07
N ARG A 23 8.10 4.12 5.98
CA ARG A 23 7.39 2.88 5.63
C ARG A 23 5.93 3.04 6.02
N ALA A 24 5.07 2.99 5.02
CA ALA A 24 3.62 3.02 5.20
C ALA A 24 3.09 1.59 5.36
N TYR A 25 2.27 1.37 6.37
CA TYR A 25 1.58 0.10 6.62
C TYR A 25 0.09 0.31 6.36
N GLY A 26 -0.50 -0.53 5.50
CA GLY A 26 -1.86 -0.31 5.06
C GLY A 26 -2.73 -1.55 5.06
N ASN A 27 -4.02 -1.29 5.22
CA ASN A 27 -5.12 -2.24 5.06
C ASN A 27 -6.09 -1.70 4.00
N GLU A 28 -6.38 -2.50 2.98
CA GLU A 28 -7.40 -2.16 1.99
C GLU A 28 -8.50 -3.20 1.97
N ASN A 29 -9.74 -2.74 1.84
CA ASN A 29 -10.91 -3.58 1.63
C ASN A 29 -11.52 -3.20 0.28
N TRP A 30 -11.59 -4.18 -0.62
CA TRP A 30 -12.08 -4.02 -1.98
C TRP A 30 -13.40 -4.78 -2.16
N GLU A 31 -14.30 -4.20 -2.95
CA GLU A 31 -15.48 -4.87 -3.46
C GLU A 31 -15.52 -4.72 -4.99
N PHE A 32 -15.77 -5.82 -5.70
CA PHE A 32 -15.76 -5.88 -7.16
C PHE A 32 -17.17 -6.01 -7.74
N ASP A 33 -17.42 -5.47 -8.93
CA ASP A 33 -18.64 -5.71 -9.70
C ASP A 33 -18.59 -7.03 -10.50
N GLU A 34 -19.66 -7.32 -11.24
CA GLU A 34 -19.80 -8.56 -12.03
C GLU A 34 -18.81 -8.65 -13.21
N LEU A 35 -18.26 -7.53 -13.66
CA LEU A 35 -17.24 -7.47 -14.71
C LEU A 35 -15.81 -7.52 -14.16
N GLY A 36 -15.66 -7.57 -12.83
CA GLY A 36 -14.39 -7.61 -12.14
C GLY A 36 -13.73 -6.25 -11.91
N TYR A 37 -14.44 -5.14 -12.12
CA TYR A 37 -13.93 -3.81 -11.77
C TYR A 37 -14.14 -3.54 -10.27
N MET A 38 -13.18 -2.85 -9.66
CA MET A 38 -13.30 -2.44 -8.26
C MET A 38 -14.38 -1.36 -8.13
N LYS A 39 -15.50 -1.72 -7.49
CA LYS A 39 -16.64 -0.84 -7.23
C LYS A 39 -16.43 0.00 -5.97
N PHE A 40 -15.84 -0.58 -4.92
CA PHE A 40 -15.49 0.13 -3.69
C PHE A 40 -14.06 -0.17 -3.25
N ARG A 41 -13.40 0.85 -2.71
CA ARG A 41 -12.06 0.79 -2.11
C ARG A 41 -12.03 1.58 -0.82
N PHE A 42 -11.85 0.90 0.30
CA PHE A 42 -11.59 1.53 1.60
C PHE A 42 -10.16 1.24 2.02
N ALA A 43 -9.35 2.28 2.18
CA ALA A 43 -7.95 2.16 2.57
C ALA A 43 -7.69 2.92 3.87
N SER A 44 -6.98 2.28 4.79
CA SER A 44 -6.41 2.91 5.99
C SER A 44 -4.93 2.64 6.01
N ILE A 45 -4.14 3.69 6.17
CA ILE A 45 -2.68 3.67 6.01
C ILE A 45 -2.06 4.50 7.13
N ASN A 46 -1.00 3.98 7.74
CA ASN A 46 -0.22 4.67 8.75
C ASN A 46 1.24 4.79 8.30
N ASP A 47 1.75 6.02 8.26
CA ASP A 47 3.13 6.31 7.87
C ASP A 47 4.04 6.30 9.10
N LEU A 48 5.10 5.48 9.05
CA LEU A 48 6.14 5.41 10.08
C LEU A 48 7.44 5.99 9.52
N PRO A 49 8.01 7.05 10.15
CA PRO A 49 9.35 7.53 9.79
C PRO A 49 10.40 6.41 9.98
N ILE A 50 11.29 6.26 9.01
CA ILE A 50 12.42 5.30 9.06
C ILE A 50 13.72 5.98 8.61
N GLN A 51 14.87 5.39 8.92
CA GLN A 51 16.12 5.80 8.27
C GLN A 51 16.21 5.20 6.87
N GLU A 52 16.97 5.82 5.96
CA GLU A 52 17.19 5.24 4.63
C GLU A 52 17.81 3.84 4.72
N SER A 53 18.72 3.61 5.66
CA SER A 53 19.36 2.32 5.93
C SER A 53 18.35 1.23 6.30
N ASP A 54 17.21 1.59 6.90
CA ASP A 54 16.18 0.65 7.36
C ASP A 54 15.24 0.19 6.23
N ARG A 55 15.34 0.76 5.01
CA ARG A 55 14.53 0.34 3.87
C ARG A 55 14.77 -1.12 3.51
N LYS A 56 13.67 -1.82 3.21
CA LYS A 56 13.64 -3.23 2.81
C LYS A 56 13.41 -3.41 1.32
N PHE A 57 12.78 -2.44 0.65
CA PHE A 57 12.35 -2.56 -0.75
C PHE A 57 13.36 -1.89 -1.68
N ARG A 58 14.28 -2.70 -2.24
CA ARG A 58 15.48 -2.26 -2.99
C ARG A 58 15.53 -2.74 -4.44
N TRP A 59 14.39 -3.12 -5.02
CA TRP A 59 14.35 -3.51 -6.44
C TRP A 59 14.42 -2.29 -7.37
N GLU A 60 14.88 -2.51 -8.60
CA GLU A 60 14.89 -1.49 -9.64
C GLU A 60 13.45 -1.11 -10.02
N ARG A 61 13.16 0.20 -10.04
CA ARG A 61 11.94 0.71 -10.66
C ARG A 61 12.23 0.94 -12.13
N LYS A 62 11.52 0.22 -13.00
CA LYS A 62 11.52 0.53 -14.43
C LYS A 62 10.75 1.84 -14.63
N THR A 63 11.44 2.85 -15.11
CA THR A 63 10.87 4.06 -15.71
C THR A 63 10.41 3.79 -17.13
#